data_AF-A0A7S1JI32-F1
#
_entry.id   AF-A0A7S1JI32-F1
#
_cell.length_a   1.000
_cell.length_b   1.000
_cell.length_c   1.000
_cell.angle_alpha   90.00
_cell.angle_beta   90.00
_cell.angle_gamma   90.00
#
_symmetry.space_group_name_H-M   'P 1'
#
loop_
_entity.id
_entity.type
_entity.pdbx_description
1 polymer ?
#
loop_
_entity_poly.entity_id
_entity_poly.type
_entity_poly.pdbx_seq_one_letter_code
_entity_poly.pdbx_strand_id
1 'polypeptide(L)'
;CTPSCNRMQLPKLRMRCLSTLLCARRGIVSSASTKPIMSFYDTSVEQYAKDTARSLPVREALAVAEHLREKDVIESARFLAREMPIRLAWTLRDFQTLPFIVGVNPHIMEVYKSYSE
;
A
#
# COMPACT_ATOMS: atom_id res chain seq x y z
N CYS A 1 -11.43 -37.10 -33.98
CA CYS A 1 -11.93 -38.29 -33.28
C CYS A 1 -12.00 -38.01 -31.77
N THR A 2 -13.18 -37.71 -31.26
CA THR A 2 -13.58 -37.93 -29.86
C THR A 2 -14.79 -38.87 -29.94
N PRO A 3 -15.06 -39.73 -28.93
CA PRO A 3 -15.61 -39.33 -27.63
C PRO A 3 -15.00 -40.24 -26.52
N SER A 4 -15.44 -40.40 -25.28
CA SER A 4 -16.68 -40.09 -24.58
C SER A 4 -16.40 -40.24 -23.08
N CYS A 5 -17.05 -39.37 -22.31
CA CYS A 5 -17.34 -39.52 -20.89
C CYS A 5 -17.92 -40.90 -20.56
N ASN A 6 -17.55 -41.49 -19.41
CA ASN A 6 -18.37 -42.50 -18.76
C ASN A 6 -18.52 -42.25 -17.26
N ARG A 7 -19.79 -42.26 -16.87
CA ARG A 7 -20.42 -41.90 -15.62
C ARG A 7 -20.72 -43.19 -14.87
N MET A 8 -20.16 -43.42 -13.68
CA MET A 8 -20.72 -44.37 -12.70
C MET A 8 -20.40 -43.87 -11.28
N GLN A 9 -21.37 -43.32 -10.55
CA GLN A 9 -22.30 -44.03 -9.67
C GLN A 9 -21.78 -44.04 -8.22
N LEU A 10 -22.33 -43.16 -7.37
CA LEU A 10 -22.14 -43.17 -5.92
C LEU A 10 -22.87 -44.36 -5.28
N PRO A 11 -22.34 -44.94 -4.19
CA PRO A 11 -23.19 -45.49 -3.14
C PRO A 11 -22.94 -44.83 -1.78
N LYS A 12 -24.05 -44.23 -1.32
CA LYS A 12 -24.58 -44.03 0.04
C LYS A 12 -23.76 -44.46 1.26
N LEU A 13 -23.59 -43.45 2.13
CA LEU A 13 -23.88 -43.42 3.57
C LEU A 13 -23.37 -44.58 4.43
N ARG A 14 -22.44 -44.24 5.33
CA ARG A 14 -22.50 -44.72 6.72
C ARG A 14 -22.20 -43.60 7.72
N MET A 15 -23.26 -43.10 8.34
CA MET A 15 -23.23 -42.35 9.60
C MET A 15 -23.11 -43.33 10.78
N ARG A 16 -22.11 -43.15 11.64
CA ARG A 16 -22.15 -43.36 13.11
C ARG A 16 -21.02 -42.51 13.73
N CYS A 17 -21.31 -41.37 14.35
CA CYS A 17 -21.78 -41.12 15.73
C CYS A 17 -20.72 -41.22 16.84
N LEU A 18 -20.43 -40.04 17.40
CA LEU A 18 -20.33 -39.68 18.83
C LEU A 18 -19.21 -40.29 19.70
N SER A 19 -18.19 -39.47 19.99
CA SER A 19 -17.67 -39.30 21.35
C SER A 19 -16.98 -37.93 21.55
N THR A 20 -17.67 -37.09 22.33
CA THR A 20 -17.17 -36.21 23.41
C THR A 20 -15.88 -35.39 23.24
N LEU A 21 -16.09 -34.07 23.24
CA LEU A 21 -15.50 -33.08 24.16
C LEU A 21 -13.97 -33.08 24.31
N LEU A 22 -13.28 -32.08 23.74
CA LEU A 22 -12.54 -31.06 24.50
C LEU A 22 -11.87 -30.03 23.55
N CYS A 23 -12.00 -28.76 23.94
CA CYS A 23 -11.06 -27.66 23.69
C CYS A 23 -10.80 -27.19 22.24
N ALA A 24 -11.61 -26.22 21.80
CA ALA A 24 -11.07 -25.02 21.16
C ALA A 24 -11.92 -23.81 21.57
N ARG A 25 -11.71 -23.31 22.81
CA ARG A 25 -12.05 -21.94 23.17
C ARG A 25 -11.30 -21.04 22.19
N ARG A 26 -12.01 -20.44 21.23
CA ARG A 26 -11.54 -19.20 20.58
C ARG A 26 -11.60 -18.12 21.66
N GLY A 27 -10.53 -18.03 22.45
CA GLY A 27 -10.27 -16.85 23.26
C GLY A 27 -10.15 -15.68 22.29
N ILE A 28 -11.12 -14.78 22.33
CA ILE A 28 -10.92 -13.42 21.85
C ILE A 28 -9.85 -12.87 22.77
N VAL A 29 -8.59 -12.94 22.33
CA VAL A 29 -7.53 -12.14 22.91
C VAL A 29 -7.90 -10.73 22.54
N SER A 30 -8.56 -10.01 23.45
CA SER A 30 -8.50 -8.55 23.44
C SER A 30 -7.03 -8.22 23.53
N SER A 31 -6.40 -7.96 22.39
CA SER A 31 -5.10 -7.32 22.35
C SER A 31 -5.26 -6.04 23.14
N ALA A 32 -4.62 -5.99 24.31
CA ALA A 32 -4.54 -4.79 25.10
C ALA A 32 -4.07 -3.68 24.16
N SER A 33 -4.94 -2.70 23.94
CA SER A 33 -4.61 -1.47 23.24
C SER A 33 -3.60 -0.73 24.12
N THR A 34 -2.35 -1.17 24.05
CA THR A 34 -1.20 -0.34 24.35
C THR A 34 -1.33 0.76 23.33
N LYS A 35 -1.82 1.93 23.77
CA LYS A 35 -1.80 3.14 22.95
C LYS A 35 -0.39 3.19 22.36
N PRO A 36 -0.22 3.08 21.03
CA PRO A 36 1.11 3.08 20.47
C PRO A 36 1.77 4.37 20.97
N ILE A 37 3.03 4.28 21.38
CA ILE A 37 3.88 5.45 21.56
C ILE A 37 3.65 6.25 20.28
N MET A 38 2.97 7.41 20.39
CA MET A 38 2.62 8.20 19.22
C MET A 38 3.93 8.55 18.54
N SER A 39 4.19 7.92 17.40
CA SER A 39 5.35 8.27 16.60
C SER A 39 5.12 9.71 16.17
N PHE A 40 6.11 10.55 16.45
CA PHE A 40 6.08 11.96 16.06
C PHE A 40 5.88 12.13 14.53
N TYR A 41 6.21 11.09 13.77
CA TYR A 41 6.09 11.02 12.32
C TYR A 41 5.10 9.94 11.86
N ASP A 42 4.58 10.10 10.64
CA ASP A 42 3.72 9.12 9.98
C ASP A 42 4.52 7.94 9.44
N THR A 43 4.10 6.72 9.77
CA THR A 43 4.70 5.47 9.31
C THR A 43 4.22 5.06 7.92
N SER A 44 3.17 5.68 7.39
CA SER A 44 2.65 5.39 6.05
C SER A 44 3.65 5.72 4.92
N VAL A 45 4.53 6.69 5.18
CA VAL A 45 5.59 7.15 4.27
C VAL A 45 6.57 6.02 3.92
N GLU A 46 6.83 5.11 4.86
CA GLU A 46 7.79 4.01 4.67
C GLU A 46 7.37 3.01 3.59
N GLN A 47 6.08 2.96 3.24
CA GLN A 47 5.54 2.07 2.23
C GLN A 47 6.05 2.47 0.85
N TYR A 48 5.86 3.75 0.49
CA TYR A 48 6.23 4.33 -0.79
C TYR A 48 7.70 4.70 -0.87
N ALA A 49 8.35 5.01 0.26
CA ALA A 49 9.77 5.36 0.28
C ALA A 49 10.71 4.20 -0.09
N LYS A 50 10.22 2.96 -0.16
CA LYS A 50 10.97 1.78 -0.63
C LYS A 50 11.03 1.69 -2.15
N ASP A 51 10.04 2.26 -2.82
CA ASP A 51 9.95 2.23 -4.27
C ASP A 51 10.91 3.25 -4.89
N THR A 52 11.29 3.02 -6.14
CA THR A 52 12.20 3.90 -6.88
C THR A 52 11.43 4.74 -7.89
N ALA A 53 11.61 6.06 -7.86
CA ALA A 53 11.02 6.95 -8.85
C ALA A 53 11.68 6.77 -10.24
N ARG A 54 10.87 6.70 -11.29
CA ARG A 54 11.36 6.67 -12.67
C ARG A 54 11.87 8.05 -13.08
N SER A 55 13.03 8.07 -13.74
CA SER A 55 13.50 9.27 -14.44
C SER A 55 12.75 9.44 -15.76
N LEU A 56 12.20 10.63 -15.99
CA LEU A 56 11.46 10.96 -17.20
C LEU A 56 12.39 11.73 -18.16
N PRO A 57 12.73 11.20 -19.35
CA PRO A 57 13.57 11.91 -20.29
C PRO A 57 12.85 13.14 -20.84
N VAL A 58 13.61 14.23 -21.02
CA VAL A 58 13.07 15.54 -21.49
C VAL A 58 12.27 15.40 -22.78
N ARG A 59 12.73 14.54 -23.71
CA ARG A 59 12.03 14.31 -24.98
C ARG A 59 10.62 13.74 -24.80
N GLU A 60 10.42 12.83 -23.83
CA GLU A 60 9.10 12.24 -23.52
C GLU A 60 8.19 13.29 -22.89
N ALA A 61 8.71 14.10 -21.96
CA ALA A 61 7.96 15.20 -21.35
C ALA A 61 7.54 16.28 -22.37
N LEU A 62 8.43 16.66 -23.28
CA LEU A 62 8.13 17.62 -24.35
C LEU A 62 7.10 17.08 -25.35
N ALA A 63 7.17 15.79 -25.70
CA ALA A 63 6.22 15.17 -26.61
C ALA A 63 4.78 15.23 -26.08
N VAL A 64 4.59 15.06 -24.76
CA VAL A 64 3.29 15.24 -24.10
C VAL A 64 2.81 16.69 -24.21
N ALA A 65 3.71 17.66 -24.02
CA ALA A 65 3.37 19.08 -24.06
C ALA A 65 2.99 19.58 -25.47
N GLU A 66 3.63 19.06 -26.51
CA GLU A 66 3.38 19.48 -27.90
C GLU A 66 2.02 18.98 -28.42
N HIS A 67 1.58 17.78 -28.01
CA HIS A 67 0.38 17.14 -28.55
C HIS A 67 -0.49 16.53 -27.43
N LEU A 68 -1.27 17.37 -26.76
CA LEU A 68 -2.17 16.96 -25.68
C LEU A 68 -3.47 16.34 -26.23
N ARG A 69 -3.44 15.05 -26.58
CA ARG A 69 -4.67 14.28 -26.86
C ARG A 69 -5.22 13.71 -25.55
N GLU A 70 -6.51 13.42 -25.53
CA GLU A 70 -7.20 12.85 -24.35
C GLU A 70 -6.47 11.62 -23.77
N LYS A 71 -6.03 10.70 -24.63
CA LYS A 71 -5.28 9.52 -24.21
C LYS A 71 -3.95 9.83 -23.54
N ASP A 72 -3.24 10.86 -24.01
CA ASP A 72 -1.92 11.25 -23.49
C ASP A 72 -2.07 11.92 -22.11
N VAL A 73 -3.17 12.66 -21.89
CA VAL A 73 -3.54 13.22 -20.58
C VAL A 73 -3.88 12.12 -19.58
N ILE A 74 -4.67 11.12 -19.98
CA ILE A 74 -5.01 9.98 -19.11
C ILE A 74 -3.76 9.19 -18.73
N GLU A 75 -2.86 8.97 -19.68
CA GLU A 75 -1.59 8.28 -19.42
C GLU A 75 -0.69 9.09 -18.48
N SER A 76 -0.57 10.41 -18.70
CA SER A 76 0.17 11.32 -17.83
C SER A 76 -0.39 11.34 -16.41
N ALA A 77 -1.71 11.39 -16.25
CA ALA A 77 -2.37 11.35 -14.95
C ALA A 77 -2.08 10.04 -14.20
N ARG A 78 -2.12 8.89 -14.91
CA ARG A 78 -1.77 7.59 -14.32
C ARG A 78 -0.29 7.49 -13.94
N PHE A 79 0.60 8.06 -14.76
CA PHE A 79 2.03 8.13 -14.46
C PHE A 79 2.26 8.94 -13.18
N LEU A 80 1.70 10.16 -13.11
CA LEU A 80 1.82 11.02 -11.92
C LEU A 80 1.21 10.36 -10.69
N ALA A 81 0.05 9.71 -10.79
CA ALA A 81 -0.58 9.03 -9.66
C ALA A 81 0.29 7.93 -9.04
N ARG A 82 1.20 7.31 -9.81
CA ARG A 82 2.14 6.30 -9.31
C ARG A 82 3.44 6.93 -8.80
N GLU A 83 3.96 7.93 -9.50
CA GLU A 83 5.29 8.51 -9.23
C GLU A 83 5.27 9.61 -8.17
N MET A 84 4.23 10.45 -8.13
CA MET A 84 4.08 11.52 -7.14
C MET A 84 4.18 11.03 -5.69
N PRO A 85 3.45 9.99 -5.25
CA PRO A 85 3.55 9.54 -3.86
C PRO A 85 4.94 9.02 -3.49
N ILE A 86 5.67 8.40 -4.43
CA ILE A 86 7.04 7.92 -4.20
C ILE A 86 7.98 9.10 -3.93
N ARG A 87 7.91 10.13 -4.78
CA ARG A 87 8.75 11.34 -4.65
C ARG A 87 8.44 12.11 -3.38
N LEU A 88 7.16 12.26 -3.05
CA LEU A 88 6.73 12.90 -1.80
C LEU A 88 7.19 12.09 -0.58
N ALA A 89 7.11 10.77 -0.65
CA ALA A 89 7.55 9.91 0.44
C ALA A 89 9.06 10.01 0.69
N TRP A 90 9.88 10.13 -0.36
CA TRP A 90 11.31 10.41 -0.20
C TRP A 90 11.54 11.75 0.48
N THR A 91 10.90 12.81 0.00
CA THR A 91 11.02 14.14 0.62
C THR A 91 10.57 14.14 2.08
N LEU A 92 9.45 13.49 2.41
CA LEU A 92 8.98 13.35 3.79
C LEU A 92 9.96 12.55 4.64
N ARG A 93 10.54 11.48 4.10
CA ARG A 93 11.55 10.69 4.80
C ARG A 93 12.79 11.51 5.11
N ASP A 94 13.23 12.36 4.18
CA ASP A 94 14.36 13.27 4.42
C ASP A 94 14.07 14.18 5.62
N PHE A 95 12.86 14.76 5.71
CA PHE A 95 12.43 15.53 6.88
C PHE A 95 12.46 14.71 8.18
N GLN A 96 12.02 13.46 8.14
CA GLN A 96 12.01 12.56 9.30
C GLN A 96 13.43 12.18 9.78
N THR A 97 14.41 12.17 8.88
CA THR A 97 15.82 11.87 9.20
C THR A 97 16.60 13.07 9.74
N LEU A 98 16.03 14.28 9.70
CA LEU A 98 16.70 15.46 10.22
C LEU A 98 16.97 15.34 11.73
N PRO A 99 18.08 15.91 12.23
CA PRO A 99 18.33 15.99 13.67
C PRO A 99 17.17 16.69 14.38
N PHE A 100 16.85 16.23 15.59
CA PHE A 100 15.70 16.72 16.37
C PHE A 100 15.66 18.25 16.48
N ILE A 101 16.80 18.90 16.74
CA ILE A 101 16.91 20.37 16.89
C ILE A 101 16.44 21.11 15.63
N VAL A 102 16.65 20.52 14.44
CA VAL A 102 16.20 21.08 13.16
C VAL A 102 14.72 20.80 12.95
N GLY A 103 14.27 19.58 13.26
CA GLY A 103 12.86 19.18 13.11
C GLY A 103 11.87 19.96 13.98
N VAL A 104 12.31 20.49 15.13
CA VAL A 104 11.47 21.33 15.99
C VAL A 104 11.37 22.80 15.55
N ASN A 105 12.08 23.21 14.49
CA ASN A 105 11.96 24.57 13.96
C ASN A 105 10.53 24.79 13.41
N PRO A 106 9.80 25.83 13.85
CA PRO A 106 8.42 26.06 13.44
C PRO A 106 8.26 26.21 11.93
N HIS A 107 9.22 26.82 11.23
CA HIS A 107 9.16 26.99 9.78
C HIS A 107 9.33 25.68 9.03
N ILE A 108 10.19 24.78 9.52
CA ILE A 108 10.39 23.46 8.91
C ILE A 108 9.18 22.57 9.17
N MET A 109 8.61 22.66 10.38
CA MET A 109 7.39 21.95 10.75
C MET A 109 6.19 22.37 9.89
N GLU A 110 6.05 23.66 9.59
CA GLU A 110 5.01 24.17 8.69
C GLU A 110 5.13 23.56 7.28
N VAL A 111 6.34 23.52 6.74
CA VAL A 111 6.61 22.88 5.45
C VAL A 111 6.31 21.38 5.51
N TYR A 112 6.75 20.68 6.55
CA TYR A 112 6.45 19.25 6.74
C TYR A 112 4.94 18.99 6.73
N LYS A 113 4.16 19.79 7.48
CA LYS A 113 2.70 19.69 7.51
C LYS A 113 2.08 19.83 6.14
N SER A 114 2.54 20.81 5.35
CA SER A 114 2.02 21.07 3.99
C SER A 114 2.22 19.89 3.02
N TYR A 115 3.20 19.01 3.28
CA TYR A 115 3.43 17.80 2.49
C TYR A 115 2.69 16.57 3.03
N SER A 116 2.20 16.61 4.27
CA SER A 116 1.55 15.48 4.96
C SER A 116 0.02 15.54 5.01
N GLU A 117 -0.56 16.70 4.71
CA GLU A 117 -2.01 16.93 4.62
C GLU A 117 -2.57 16.54 3.24
#